data_AF-A0A9X8CVE2-F1
#
_entry.id   AF-A0A9X8CVE2-F1
#
_cell.length_a   1.000
_cell.length_b   1.000
_cell.length_c   1.000
_cell.angle_alpha   90.00
_cell.angle_beta   90.00
_cell.angle_gamma   90.00
#
_symmetry.space_group_name_H-M   'P 1'
#
loop_
_entity.id
_entity.type
_entity.pdbx_description
1 polymer ?
#
loop_
_entity_poly.entity_id
_entity_poly.type
_entity_poly.pdbx_seq_one_letter_code
_entity_poly.pdbx_strand_id
1 'polypeptide(L)'
;MNVYEEIDQETMMLLLDSLCKRTVEGKQIWENMEYNPISFLQKDIYEKEGACISQMFEATTVFNNIEYELELSESIELPSGKGDIFGTISYETEDGKENTYDFSLSFDVEKYDDANAEELQGIFGSSIIVQFTDAIVGIFENSDAVAEGFAYARYYHQTGIDSEWETNPLVKLGEKLMQEHAMLDFHKIVLDTASRERLLKR
;
A
#
# COMPACT_ATOMS: atom_id res chain seq x y z
N MET A 1 19.79 3.77 -16.45
CA MET A 1 18.58 4.60 -16.61
C MET A 1 18.80 5.53 -17.79
N ASN A 2 17.82 5.68 -18.66
CA ASN A 2 17.85 6.66 -19.76
C ASN A 2 17.28 8.01 -19.24
N VAL A 3 17.73 9.13 -19.80
CA VAL A 3 17.30 10.50 -19.42
C VAL A 3 15.77 10.65 -19.43
N TYR A 4 15.07 9.95 -20.32
CA TYR A 4 13.60 9.97 -20.35
C TYR A 4 12.95 9.26 -19.16
N GLU A 5 13.54 8.18 -18.66
CA GLU A 5 13.05 7.45 -17.48
C GLU A 5 13.30 8.27 -16.20
N GLU A 6 14.44 8.97 -16.13
CA GLU A 6 14.77 9.85 -15.00
C GLU A 6 13.81 11.05 -14.91
N ILE A 7 13.46 11.67 -16.05
CA ILE A 7 12.51 12.78 -16.11
C ILE A 7 11.09 12.33 -15.69
N ASP A 8 10.69 11.13 -16.10
CA ASP A 8 9.38 10.57 -15.77
C ASP A 8 9.26 10.29 -14.27
N GLN A 9 10.31 9.71 -13.69
CA GLN A 9 10.41 9.47 -12.25
C GLN A 9 10.44 10.77 -11.43
N GLU A 10 11.20 11.78 -11.84
CA GLU A 10 11.19 13.09 -11.17
C GLU A 10 9.80 13.75 -11.22
N THR A 11 9.11 13.65 -12.37
CA THR A 11 7.77 14.21 -12.55
C THR A 11 6.76 13.53 -11.63
N MET A 12 6.78 12.20 -11.57
CA MET A 12 5.97 11.42 -10.62
C MET A 12 6.23 11.84 -9.17
N MET A 13 7.50 11.95 -8.76
CA MET A 13 7.86 12.29 -7.38
C MET A 13 7.38 13.70 -6.99
N LEU A 14 7.43 14.66 -7.93
CA LEU A 14 6.88 16.00 -7.73
C LEU A 14 5.35 16.00 -7.64
N LEU A 15 4.66 15.15 -8.41
CA LEU A 15 3.22 14.97 -8.32
C LEU A 15 2.83 14.41 -6.95
N LEU A 16 3.47 13.33 -6.51
CA LEU A 16 3.23 12.72 -5.18
C LEU A 16 3.51 13.73 -4.05
N ASP A 17 4.61 14.48 -4.11
CA ASP A 17 4.94 15.53 -3.15
C ASP A 17 3.89 16.64 -3.10
N SER A 18 3.42 17.09 -4.27
CA SER A 18 2.39 18.13 -4.36
C SER A 18 1.06 17.67 -3.78
N LEU A 19 0.61 16.46 -4.14
CA LEU A 19 -0.62 15.88 -3.63
C LEU A 19 -0.51 15.62 -2.12
N CYS A 20 0.59 15.02 -1.65
CA CYS A 20 0.87 14.78 -0.23
C CYS A 20 0.72 16.06 0.60
N LYS A 21 1.44 17.13 0.22
CA LYS A 21 1.39 18.41 0.95
C LYS A 21 -0.03 18.97 1.01
N ARG A 22 -0.74 18.94 -0.11
CA ARG A 22 -2.11 19.48 -0.17
C ARG A 22 -3.09 18.63 0.64
N THR A 23 -2.94 17.30 0.65
CA THR A 23 -3.74 16.39 1.46
C THR A 23 -3.51 16.66 2.95
N VAL A 24 -2.25 16.76 3.40
CA VAL A 24 -1.89 17.08 4.79
C VAL A 24 -2.43 18.46 5.21
N GLU A 25 -2.41 19.44 4.30
CA GLU A 25 -2.97 20.78 4.54
C GLU A 25 -4.51 20.84 4.46
N GLY A 26 -5.20 19.75 4.14
CA GLY A 26 -6.65 19.70 3.94
C GLY A 26 -7.14 20.49 2.72
N LYS A 27 -6.26 20.73 1.74
CA LYS A 27 -6.53 21.46 0.50
C LYS A 27 -6.80 20.56 -0.71
N GLN A 28 -6.51 19.26 -0.58
CA GLN A 28 -6.84 18.26 -1.60
C GLN A 28 -8.13 17.55 -1.20
N ILE A 29 -9.07 17.45 -2.13
CA ILE A 29 -10.34 16.74 -1.94
C ILE A 29 -10.21 15.40 -2.65
N TRP A 30 -10.43 14.32 -1.90
CA TRP A 30 -10.46 12.97 -2.42
C TRP A 30 -11.91 12.50 -2.49
N GLU A 31 -12.28 11.89 -3.60
CA GLU A 31 -13.62 11.41 -3.91
C GLU A 31 -13.56 9.96 -4.38
N ASN A 32 -14.71 9.32 -4.57
CA ASN A 32 -14.84 7.92 -5.03
C ASN A 32 -13.91 6.97 -4.26
N MET A 33 -13.89 7.12 -2.94
CA MET A 33 -13.00 6.36 -2.08
C MET A 33 -13.51 4.94 -1.92
N GLU A 34 -12.68 3.95 -2.25
CA GLU A 34 -12.94 2.53 -2.02
C GLU A 34 -11.78 1.92 -1.21
N TYR A 35 -12.13 1.07 -0.24
CA TYR A 35 -11.16 0.39 0.59
C TYR A 35 -11.32 -1.12 0.45
N ASN A 36 -10.24 -1.77 0.03
CA ASN A 36 -10.11 -3.22 -0.06
C ASN A 36 -9.38 -3.71 1.21
N PRO A 37 -10.08 -4.36 2.15
CA PRO A 37 -9.52 -4.65 3.46
C PRO A 37 -8.40 -5.67 3.47
N ILE A 38 -7.76 -5.73 4.64
CA ILE A 38 -6.68 -6.66 4.96
C ILE A 38 -7.05 -8.09 4.53
N SER A 39 -6.28 -8.65 3.62
CA SER A 39 -6.51 -9.98 3.04
C SER A 39 -5.20 -10.74 2.85
N PHE A 40 -5.32 -12.06 2.72
CA PHE A 40 -4.21 -12.97 2.45
C PHE A 40 -4.30 -13.53 1.03
N LEU A 41 -3.18 -13.51 0.33
CA LEU A 41 -3.01 -14.10 -0.99
C LEU A 41 -1.83 -15.07 -0.97
N GLN A 42 -2.10 -16.35 -1.20
CA GLN A 42 -1.09 -17.33 -1.52
C GLN A 42 -0.74 -17.21 -3.01
N LYS A 43 0.55 -17.02 -3.31
CA LYS A 43 1.06 -16.92 -4.68
C LYS A 43 1.21 -18.32 -5.27
N ASP A 44 0.87 -18.47 -6.54
CA ASP A 44 0.96 -19.76 -7.20
C ASP A 44 2.41 -20.13 -7.59
N ILE A 45 2.59 -21.34 -8.10
CA ILE A 45 3.91 -21.86 -8.52
C ILE A 45 4.56 -21.10 -9.68
N TYR A 46 3.84 -20.21 -10.36
CA TYR A 46 4.35 -19.41 -11.48
C TYR A 46 4.79 -18.01 -11.03
N GLU A 47 4.25 -17.48 -9.93
CA GLU A 47 4.52 -16.13 -9.41
C GLU A 47 5.64 -16.05 -8.34
N LYS A 48 6.41 -17.13 -8.18
CA LYS A 48 7.38 -17.41 -7.09
C LYS A 48 6.68 -17.91 -5.82
N GLU A 49 7.23 -18.96 -5.23
CA GLU A 49 6.78 -19.52 -3.94
C GLU A 49 6.67 -18.42 -2.88
N GLY A 50 5.50 -18.29 -2.25
CA GLY A 50 5.29 -17.31 -1.19
C GLY A 50 3.82 -16.95 -0.99
N ALA A 51 3.62 -15.95 -0.14
CA ALA A 51 2.31 -15.38 0.10
C ALA A 51 2.48 -13.90 0.48
N CYS A 52 1.40 -13.13 0.44
CA CYS A 52 1.39 -11.80 1.00
C CYS A 52 0.11 -11.54 1.80
N ILE A 53 0.23 -10.63 2.75
CA ILE A 53 -0.90 -10.00 3.41
C ILE A 53 -0.97 -8.58 2.88
N SER A 54 -2.13 -8.09 2.47
CA SER A 54 -2.24 -6.78 1.84
C SER A 54 -3.56 -6.07 2.14
N GLN A 55 -3.55 -4.75 2.02
CA GLN A 55 -4.75 -3.92 1.92
C GLN A 55 -4.56 -2.90 0.79
N MET A 56 -5.66 -2.40 0.24
CA MET A 56 -5.63 -1.49 -0.90
C MET A 56 -6.65 -0.36 -0.75
N PHE A 57 -6.29 0.81 -1.29
CA PHE A 57 -7.03 2.06 -1.23
C PHE A 57 -7.16 2.60 -2.65
N GLU A 58 -8.38 2.96 -3.02
CA GLU A 58 -8.67 3.56 -4.32
C GLU A 58 -9.37 4.89 -4.10
N ALA A 59 -8.97 5.93 -4.81
CA ALA A 59 -9.62 7.23 -4.71
C ALA A 59 -9.34 8.08 -5.94
N THR A 60 -10.25 9.00 -6.26
CA THR A 60 -10.02 10.00 -7.31
C THR A 60 -9.81 11.38 -6.72
N THR A 61 -9.11 12.24 -7.46
CA THR A 61 -8.92 13.63 -7.05
C THR A 61 -8.67 14.53 -8.25
N VAL A 62 -9.04 15.81 -8.14
CA VAL A 62 -8.74 16.81 -9.17
C VAL A 62 -7.57 17.68 -8.76
N PHE A 63 -6.53 17.73 -9.58
CA PHE A 63 -5.36 18.58 -9.38
C PHE A 63 -5.01 19.30 -10.69
N ASN A 64 -4.87 20.63 -10.63
CA ASN A 64 -4.63 21.47 -11.82
C ASN A 64 -5.61 21.22 -12.99
N ASN A 65 -6.90 20.98 -12.67
CA ASN A 65 -7.97 20.66 -13.62
C ASN A 65 -7.80 19.31 -14.36
N ILE A 66 -6.95 18.42 -13.85
CA ILE A 66 -6.80 17.04 -14.31
C ILE A 66 -7.39 16.15 -13.23
N GLU A 67 -8.25 15.21 -13.63
CA GLU A 67 -8.72 14.13 -12.76
C GLU A 67 -7.66 13.03 -12.71
N TYR A 68 -7.30 12.66 -11.50
CA TYR A 68 -6.36 11.58 -11.21
C TYR A 68 -7.10 10.47 -10.48
N GLU A 69 -6.78 9.24 -10.83
CA GLU A 69 -7.19 8.04 -10.13
C GLU A 69 -5.96 7.45 -9.43
N LEU A 70 -6.12 7.13 -8.15
CA LEU A 70 -5.09 6.54 -7.30
C LEU A 70 -5.50 5.11 -6.96
N GLU A 71 -4.61 4.17 -7.24
CA GLU A 71 -4.61 2.83 -6.67
C GLU A 71 -3.39 2.70 -5.76
N LEU A 72 -3.58 2.46 -4.46
CA LEU A 72 -2.50 2.38 -3.48
C LEU A 72 -2.64 1.09 -2.68
N SER A 73 -1.56 0.32 -2.60
CA SER A 73 -1.49 -0.94 -1.88
C SER A 73 -0.37 -0.94 -0.85
N GLU A 74 -0.64 -1.59 0.26
CA GLU A 74 0.35 -1.93 1.27
C GLU A 74 0.40 -3.44 1.43
N SER A 75 1.60 -4.01 1.46
CA SER A 75 1.77 -5.46 1.59
C SER A 75 2.87 -5.85 2.57
N ILE A 76 2.75 -7.05 3.11
CA ILE A 76 3.81 -7.76 3.82
C ILE A 76 4.03 -9.08 3.10
N GLU A 77 5.21 -9.23 2.50
CA GLU A 77 5.63 -10.41 1.75
C GLU A 77 6.10 -11.52 2.68
N LEU A 78 5.76 -12.78 2.36
CA LEU A 78 6.10 -13.97 3.12
C LEU A 78 6.90 -14.95 2.26
N PRO A 79 7.93 -15.62 2.83
CA PRO A 79 8.27 -15.67 4.26
C PRO A 79 9.20 -14.54 4.74
N SER A 80 9.59 -13.60 3.87
CA SER A 80 10.60 -12.58 4.20
C SER A 80 10.18 -11.61 5.31
N GLY A 81 8.87 -11.37 5.46
CA GLY A 81 8.32 -10.36 6.33
C GLY A 81 8.56 -8.92 5.86
N LYS A 82 9.13 -8.71 4.67
CA LYS A 82 9.37 -7.37 4.13
C LYS A 82 8.04 -6.68 3.83
N GLY A 83 7.91 -5.43 4.26
CA GLY A 83 6.78 -4.60 3.88
C GLY A 83 7.06 -3.84 2.59
N ASP A 84 6.07 -3.71 1.72
CA ASP A 84 6.14 -2.81 0.56
C ASP A 84 4.93 -1.87 0.54
N ILE A 85 5.14 -0.71 -0.06
CA ILE A 85 4.10 0.26 -0.36
C ILE A 85 4.25 0.57 -1.84
N PHE A 86 3.20 0.30 -2.60
CA PHE A 86 3.21 0.44 -4.05
C PHE A 86 1.86 0.90 -4.55
N GLY A 87 1.84 1.50 -5.72
CA GLY A 87 0.62 2.00 -6.29
C GLY A 87 0.84 2.66 -7.63
N THR A 88 -0.27 3.15 -8.14
CA THR A 88 -0.38 3.75 -9.45
C THR A 88 -1.20 5.02 -9.34
N ILE A 89 -0.76 6.08 -10.01
CA ILE A 89 -1.58 7.26 -10.24
C ILE A 89 -1.78 7.45 -11.75
N SER A 90 -3.01 7.34 -12.20
CA SER A 90 -3.40 7.45 -13.60
C SER A 90 -4.19 8.73 -13.87
N TYR A 91 -4.13 9.21 -15.11
CA TYR A 91 -4.92 10.35 -15.58
C TYR A 91 -5.10 10.29 -17.10
N GLU A 92 -6.23 10.82 -17.57
CA GLU A 92 -6.51 10.97 -19.00
C GLU A 92 -6.15 12.38 -19.49
N THR A 93 -5.43 12.47 -20.62
CA THR A 93 -5.14 13.75 -21.28
C THR A 93 -6.30 14.21 -22.18
N GLU A 94 -6.32 15.48 -22.60
CA GLU A 94 -7.40 16.04 -23.45
C GLU A 94 -7.63 15.29 -24.78
N ASP A 95 -6.64 14.54 -25.26
CA ASP A 95 -6.71 13.70 -26.47
C ASP A 95 -7.20 12.26 -26.19
N GLY A 96 -7.63 11.97 -24.96
CA GLY A 96 -8.15 10.67 -24.54
C GLY A 96 -7.08 9.61 -24.29
N LYS A 97 -5.81 10.03 -24.12
CA LYS A 97 -4.72 9.10 -23.82
C LYS A 97 -4.59 8.95 -22.30
N GLU A 98 -4.67 7.71 -21.84
CA GLU A 98 -4.37 7.34 -20.46
C GLU A 98 -2.84 7.37 -20.23
N ASN A 99 -2.43 8.03 -19.15
CA ASN A 99 -1.05 8.04 -18.67
C ASN A 99 -1.04 7.59 -17.21
N THR A 100 0.04 6.91 -16.84
CA THR A 100 0.10 6.14 -15.61
C THR A 100 1.49 6.29 -15.02
N TYR A 101 1.55 6.58 -13.73
CA TYR A 101 2.79 6.58 -12.97
C TYR A 101 2.74 5.50 -11.89
N ASP A 102 3.63 4.53 -11.99
CA ASP A 102 3.79 3.48 -10.99
C ASP A 102 4.88 3.86 -10.00
N PHE A 103 4.61 3.65 -8.71
CA PHE A 103 5.58 3.85 -7.64
C PHE A 103 5.59 2.65 -6.70
N SER A 104 6.76 2.35 -6.14
CA SER A 104 6.94 1.33 -5.13
C SER A 104 8.24 1.56 -4.36
N LEU A 105 8.29 1.14 -3.08
CA LEU A 105 9.56 1.11 -2.35
C LEU A 105 10.50 0.05 -2.95
N SER A 106 9.96 -1.07 -3.42
CA SER A 106 10.73 -2.15 -4.04
C SER A 106 11.29 -1.81 -5.43
N PHE A 107 10.91 -0.67 -6.03
CA PHE A 107 11.56 -0.17 -7.24
C PHE A 107 12.98 0.34 -7.00
N ASP A 108 13.31 0.77 -5.77
CA ASP A 108 14.70 1.04 -5.37
C ASP A 108 15.39 -0.28 -5.00
N VAL A 109 15.62 -1.12 -6.03
CA VAL A 109 16.15 -2.49 -5.90
C VAL A 109 17.46 -2.51 -5.11
N GLU A 110 18.34 -1.52 -5.29
CA GLU A 110 19.62 -1.44 -4.58
C GLU A 110 19.44 -1.34 -3.07
N LYS A 111 18.39 -0.67 -2.59
CA LYS A 111 18.11 -0.54 -1.16
C LYS A 111 17.16 -1.62 -0.65
N TYR A 112 16.16 -1.99 -1.44
CA TYR A 112 15.09 -2.87 -0.99
C TYR A 112 15.51 -4.34 -0.93
N ASP A 113 16.23 -4.84 -1.95
CA ASP A 113 16.57 -6.26 -2.03
C ASP A 113 17.60 -6.64 -0.96
N ASP A 114 18.59 -5.77 -0.71
CA ASP A 114 19.67 -5.99 0.26
C ASP A 114 19.23 -5.78 1.72
N ALA A 115 18.11 -5.09 1.98
CA ALA A 115 17.58 -4.87 3.32
C ALA A 115 16.85 -6.10 3.88
N ASN A 116 16.81 -6.26 5.21
CA ASN A 116 15.82 -7.10 5.88
C ASN A 116 14.58 -6.29 6.30
N ALA A 117 13.55 -6.96 6.82
CA ALA A 117 12.29 -6.31 7.19
C ALA A 117 12.48 -5.21 8.25
N GLU A 118 13.39 -5.40 9.20
CA GLU A 118 13.68 -4.46 10.29
C GLU A 118 14.41 -3.19 9.82
N GLU A 119 15.11 -3.26 8.69
CA GLU A 119 15.87 -2.15 8.12
C GLU A 119 15.00 -1.22 7.26
N LEU A 120 13.92 -1.73 6.65
CA LEU A 120 13.11 -0.99 5.68
C LEU A 120 12.54 0.32 6.25
N GLN A 121 12.10 0.35 7.51
CA GLN A 121 11.65 1.59 8.14
C GLN A 121 12.74 2.65 8.22
N GLY A 122 13.98 2.24 8.55
CA GLY A 122 15.12 3.15 8.63
C GLY A 122 15.56 3.68 7.27
N ILE A 123 15.36 2.90 6.20
CA ILE A 123 15.71 3.23 4.83
C ILE A 123 14.65 4.14 4.18
N PHE A 124 13.38 3.74 4.27
CA PHE A 124 12.28 4.32 3.50
C PHE A 124 11.31 5.14 4.31
N GLY A 125 11.35 5.12 5.65
CA GLY A 125 10.34 5.73 6.51
C GLY A 125 10.18 7.24 6.35
N SER A 126 11.14 7.93 5.72
CA SER A 126 11.04 9.36 5.37
C SER A 126 10.88 9.61 3.86
N SER A 127 10.64 8.57 3.06
CA SER A 127 10.42 8.70 1.62
C SER A 127 9.10 9.42 1.33
N ILE A 128 8.96 9.98 0.14
CA ILE A 128 7.70 10.62 -0.25
C ILE A 128 6.57 9.60 -0.40
N ILE A 129 6.88 8.36 -0.80
CA ILE A 129 5.88 7.28 -0.93
C ILE A 129 5.26 6.98 0.43
N VAL A 130 6.09 6.86 1.49
CA VAL A 130 5.58 6.65 2.86
C VAL A 130 4.77 7.85 3.33
N GLN A 131 5.27 9.08 3.19
CA GLN A 131 4.55 10.28 3.62
C GLN A 131 3.22 10.47 2.89
N PHE A 132 3.18 10.19 1.58
CA PHE A 132 1.96 10.24 0.78
C PHE A 132 0.96 9.18 1.24
N THR A 133 1.44 7.95 1.51
CA THR A 133 0.61 6.85 2.02
C THR A 133 0.03 7.18 3.39
N ASP A 134 0.83 7.68 4.33
CA ASP A 134 0.36 8.15 5.64
C ASP A 134 -0.76 9.20 5.48
N ALA A 135 -0.61 10.11 4.53
CA ALA A 135 -1.62 11.13 4.26
C ALA A 135 -2.91 10.53 3.69
N ILE A 136 -2.83 9.61 2.72
CA ILE A 136 -4.00 8.93 2.13
C ILE A 136 -4.72 8.10 3.20
N VAL A 137 -4.01 7.26 3.93
CA VAL A 137 -4.58 6.43 5.00
C VAL A 137 -5.28 7.29 6.06
N GLY A 138 -4.73 8.48 6.38
CA GLY A 138 -5.37 9.44 7.26
C GLY A 138 -6.71 10.00 6.76
N ILE A 139 -6.90 10.13 5.43
CA ILE A 139 -8.20 10.49 4.85
C ILE A 139 -9.17 9.32 4.95
N PHE A 140 -8.71 8.08 4.75
CA PHE A 140 -9.53 6.88 4.88
C PHE A 140 -9.98 6.59 6.31
N GLU A 141 -9.17 6.88 7.33
CA GLU A 141 -9.50 6.61 8.75
C GLU A 141 -10.90 7.08 9.17
N ASN A 142 -11.38 8.19 8.57
CA ASN A 142 -12.65 8.81 8.93
C ASN A 142 -13.72 8.71 7.81
N SER A 143 -13.50 7.89 6.78
CA SER A 143 -14.42 7.75 5.65
C SER A 143 -15.37 6.57 5.83
N ASP A 144 -16.54 6.66 5.18
CA ASP A 144 -17.49 5.54 5.13
C ASP A 144 -16.91 4.34 4.34
N ALA A 145 -15.96 4.58 3.44
CA ALA A 145 -15.30 3.56 2.62
C ALA A 145 -14.67 2.44 3.46
N VAL A 146 -14.09 2.77 4.62
CA VAL A 146 -13.49 1.75 5.50
C VAL A 146 -14.56 0.84 6.09
N ALA A 147 -15.67 1.41 6.57
CA ALA A 147 -16.78 0.65 7.12
C ALA A 147 -17.46 -0.22 6.05
N GLU A 148 -17.61 0.32 4.83
CA GLU A 148 -18.16 -0.39 3.68
C GLU A 148 -17.25 -1.55 3.26
N GLY A 149 -15.94 -1.32 3.12
CA GLY A 149 -14.96 -2.36 2.77
C GLY A 149 -15.02 -3.56 3.73
N PHE A 150 -14.96 -3.30 5.04
CA PHE A 150 -15.01 -4.37 6.05
C PHE A 150 -16.36 -5.11 6.08
N ALA A 151 -17.46 -4.53 5.61
CA ALA A 151 -18.79 -5.16 5.69
C ALA A 151 -18.92 -6.42 4.83
N TYR A 152 -18.13 -6.57 3.76
CA TYR A 152 -18.19 -7.71 2.84
C TYR A 152 -16.89 -8.51 2.72
N ALA A 153 -15.77 -7.96 3.18
CA ALA A 153 -14.46 -8.55 2.95
C ALA A 153 -14.25 -9.86 3.72
N ARG A 154 -13.38 -10.70 3.16
CA ARG A 154 -12.94 -11.96 3.77
C ARG A 154 -11.42 -11.95 3.80
N TYR A 155 -10.85 -12.47 4.88
CA TYR A 155 -9.40 -12.56 4.95
C TYR A 155 -8.83 -13.54 3.91
N TYR A 156 -9.51 -14.67 3.69
CA TYR A 156 -9.13 -15.67 2.70
C TYR A 156 -10.08 -15.65 1.50
N HIS A 157 -9.57 -15.28 0.33
CA HIS A 157 -10.32 -15.29 -0.94
C HIS A 157 -10.08 -16.56 -1.77
N GLN A 158 -9.10 -17.38 -1.36
CA GLN A 158 -8.71 -18.62 -2.02
C GLN A 158 -9.11 -19.85 -1.20
N THR A 159 -9.25 -20.99 -1.87
CA THR A 159 -9.38 -22.31 -1.23
C THR A 159 -8.06 -23.07 -1.35
N GLY A 160 -7.82 -24.03 -0.46
CA GLY A 160 -6.62 -24.87 -0.52
C GLY A 160 -5.34 -24.15 -0.07
N ILE A 161 -5.44 -23.31 0.96
CA ILE A 161 -4.29 -22.65 1.58
C ILE A 161 -3.37 -23.71 2.19
N ASP A 162 -2.07 -23.57 1.96
CA ASP A 162 -1.09 -24.49 2.51
C ASP A 162 -1.01 -24.38 4.03
N SER A 163 -0.91 -25.53 4.70
CA SER A 163 -0.91 -25.62 6.17
C SER A 163 0.23 -24.84 6.85
N GLU A 164 1.30 -24.51 6.12
CA GLU A 164 2.37 -23.66 6.64
C GLU A 164 1.87 -22.23 6.88
N TRP A 165 0.99 -21.71 6.02
CA TRP A 165 0.41 -20.38 6.16
C TRP A 165 -0.66 -20.32 7.24
N GLU A 166 -1.45 -21.39 7.39
CA GLU A 166 -2.45 -21.51 8.48
C GLU A 166 -1.81 -21.40 9.88
N THR A 167 -0.53 -21.76 10.01
CA THR A 167 0.20 -21.71 11.28
C THR A 167 1.17 -20.53 11.37
N ASN A 168 1.38 -19.78 10.29
CA ASN A 168 2.31 -18.66 10.25
C ASN A 168 1.85 -17.50 11.18
N PRO A 169 2.71 -17.01 12.08
CA PRO A 169 2.34 -15.95 13.02
C PRO A 169 1.89 -14.64 12.36
N LEU A 170 2.50 -14.26 11.24
CA LEU A 170 2.13 -13.03 10.51
C LEU A 170 0.79 -13.19 9.82
N VAL A 171 0.52 -14.36 9.23
CA VAL A 171 -0.79 -14.66 8.61
C VAL A 171 -1.89 -14.59 9.67
N LYS A 172 -1.67 -15.15 10.86
CA LYS A 172 -2.63 -15.04 11.97
C LYS A 172 -2.80 -13.62 12.49
N LEU A 173 -1.72 -12.82 12.49
CA LEU A 173 -1.82 -11.42 12.84
C LEU A 173 -2.68 -10.66 11.81
N GLY A 174 -2.46 -10.85 10.51
CA GLY A 174 -3.29 -10.26 9.47
C GLY A 174 -4.76 -10.65 9.61
N GLU A 175 -5.05 -11.93 9.88
CA GLU A 175 -6.41 -12.41 10.12
C GLU A 175 -7.07 -11.71 11.32
N LYS A 176 -6.33 -11.57 12.42
CA LYS A 176 -6.79 -10.87 13.61
C LYS A 176 -7.08 -9.40 13.32
N LEU A 177 -6.18 -8.70 12.63
CA LEU A 177 -6.38 -7.28 12.28
C LEU A 177 -7.57 -7.09 11.35
N MET A 178 -7.78 -8.01 10.40
CA MET A 178 -8.97 -8.04 9.56
C MET A 178 -10.25 -8.19 10.40
N GLN A 179 -10.29 -9.11 11.36
CA GLN A 179 -11.44 -9.32 12.25
C GLN A 179 -11.70 -8.14 13.21
N GLU A 180 -10.65 -7.44 13.62
CA GLU A 180 -10.71 -6.27 14.50
C GLU A 180 -10.98 -4.95 13.75
N HIS A 181 -11.14 -5.01 12.41
CA HIS A 181 -11.26 -3.85 11.53
C HIS A 181 -10.10 -2.85 11.70
N ALA A 182 -8.90 -3.36 11.94
CA ALA A 182 -7.74 -2.60 12.40
C ALA A 182 -6.83 -2.14 11.23
N MET A 183 -7.41 -1.42 10.28
CA MET A 183 -6.72 -0.87 9.09
C MET A 183 -5.43 -0.09 9.44
N LEU A 184 -5.50 0.78 10.46
CA LEU A 184 -4.36 1.60 10.88
C LEU A 184 -3.25 0.79 11.53
N ASP A 185 -3.62 -0.26 12.28
CA ASP A 185 -2.62 -1.16 12.86
C ASP A 185 -1.91 -1.94 11.75
N PHE A 186 -2.62 -2.33 10.68
CA PHE A 186 -1.99 -2.95 9.51
C PHE A 186 -1.02 -1.99 8.82
N HIS A 187 -1.49 -0.79 8.42
CA HIS A 187 -0.66 0.28 7.85
C HIS A 187 0.64 0.49 8.64
N LYS A 188 0.52 0.58 9.97
CA LYS A 188 1.68 0.74 10.84
C LYS A 188 2.68 -0.41 10.77
N ILE A 189 2.22 -1.67 10.79
CA ILE A 189 3.11 -2.84 10.84
C ILE A 189 3.75 -3.19 9.49
N VAL A 190 3.35 -2.55 8.40
CA VAL A 190 3.98 -2.72 7.07
C VAL A 190 5.49 -2.50 7.21
N LEU A 191 5.88 -1.34 7.76
CA LEU A 191 7.29 -1.01 7.98
C LEU A 191 7.75 -1.09 9.44
N ASP A 192 6.88 -0.86 10.44
CA ASP A 192 7.27 -0.90 11.86
C ASP A 192 7.23 -2.33 12.42
N THR A 193 8.35 -3.04 12.30
CA THR A 193 8.51 -4.39 12.85
C THR A 193 8.42 -4.42 14.38
N ALA A 194 8.80 -3.34 15.08
CA ALA A 194 8.65 -3.28 16.54
C ALA A 194 7.18 -3.22 16.97
N SER A 195 6.31 -2.55 16.21
CA SER A 195 4.86 -2.63 16.38
C SER A 195 4.34 -4.02 16.10
N ARG A 196 4.82 -4.65 15.03
CA ARG A 196 4.46 -6.02 14.65
C ARG A 196 4.74 -7.01 15.78
N GLU A 197 5.93 -6.95 16.38
CA GLU A 197 6.28 -7.78 17.53
C GLU A 197 5.38 -7.54 18.76
N ARG A 198 4.96 -6.30 19.00
CA ARG A 198 4.04 -5.99 20.11
C ARG A 198 2.66 -6.60 19.88
N LEU A 199 2.15 -6.54 18.65
CA LEU A 199 0.85 -7.11 18.31
C LEU A 199 0.86 -8.65 18.32
N LEU A 200 1.96 -9.28 17.90
CA LEU A 200 2.14 -10.73 17.97
C LEU A 200 2.13 -11.28 19.41
N LYS A 201 2.46 -10.46 20.41
CA LYS A 201 2.47 -10.83 21.83
C LYS A 201 1.12 -10.66 22.53
N ARG A 202 0.12 -10.07 21.87
CA ARG A 202 -1.21 -9.79 22.41
C ARG A 202 -2.20 -10.90 22.08
#